data_AF-A0A1B0GIM3-F1
#
_entry.id   AF-A0A1B0GIM3-F1
#
_cell.length_a   1.000
_cell.length_b   1.000
_cell.length_c   1.000
_cell.angle_alpha   90.00
_cell.angle_beta   90.00
_cell.angle_gamma   90.00
#
_symmetry.space_group_name_H-M   'P 1'
#
loop_
_entity.id
_entity.type
_entity.pdbx_description
1 polymer ?
#
loop_
_entity_poly.entity_id
_entity_poly.type
_entity_poly.pdbx_seq_one_letter_code
_entity_poly.pdbx_strand_id
1 'polypeptide(L)'
;MVLDLTRELEEEIEKLNPTAVGDVHISYNMKMTMIDGKICNALTANNSTQTCYICKTRPSQMNEQHSNNEANEGYYKYGLSPLHARIRFMEWLLNLSFSIPWRKEDQELEEEIEKLNPTAVGDVHISYNMKMTMIDGKICNAVTANNSTQTCYICKTRPSQMNEQHSNNEANEGYYKYGLSPLHARIRFMEWLLNLSFSIPWRE
;
A
#
# COMPACT_ATOMS: atom_id res chain seq x y z
N MET A 1 -2.46 29.59 0.43
CA MET A 1 -3.82 29.01 0.50
C MET A 1 -4.01 28.14 1.74
N VAL A 2 -3.35 26.96 1.89
CA VAL A 2 -3.57 26.10 3.07
C VAL A 2 -3.10 26.75 4.38
N LEU A 3 -1.92 27.39 4.37
CA LEU A 3 -1.38 28.12 5.53
C LEU A 3 -2.28 29.27 5.98
N ASP A 4 -2.80 30.04 5.01
CA ASP A 4 -3.67 31.19 5.28
C ASP A 4 -4.96 30.76 5.97
N LEU A 5 -5.58 29.68 5.46
CA LEU A 5 -6.83 29.15 5.98
C LEU A 5 -6.68 28.54 7.38
N THR A 6 -5.55 27.89 7.67
CA THR A 6 -5.25 27.42 9.04
C THR A 6 -5.05 28.56 10.02
N ARG A 7 -4.40 29.65 9.61
CA ARG A 7 -4.19 30.82 10.46
C ARG A 7 -5.52 31.49 10.79
N GLU A 8 -6.39 31.66 9.78
CA GLU A 8 -7.73 32.21 9.96
C GLU A 8 -8.56 31.37 10.97
N LEU A 9 -8.52 30.04 10.84
CA LEU A 9 -9.17 29.13 11.79
C LEU A 9 -8.59 29.24 13.21
N GLU A 10 -7.27 29.34 13.37
CA GLU A 10 -6.65 29.52 14.69
C GLU A 10 -7.08 30.85 15.34
N GLU A 11 -7.15 31.94 14.57
CA GLU A 11 -7.64 33.24 15.04
C GLU A 11 -9.13 33.22 15.43
N GLU A 12 -9.97 32.47 14.70
CA GLU A 12 -11.38 32.29 15.05
C GLU A 12 -11.56 31.47 16.33
N ILE A 13 -10.74 30.44 16.53
CA ILE A 13 -10.73 29.62 17.76
C ILE A 13 -10.29 30.44 18.98
N GLU A 14 -9.34 31.35 18.82
CA GLU A 14 -8.91 32.23 19.92
C GLU A 14 -10.00 33.25 20.33
N LYS A 15 -10.84 33.66 19.38
CA LYS A 15 -11.96 34.61 19.62
C LYS A 15 -13.25 33.94 20.09
N LEU A 16 -13.24 32.62 20.28
CA LEU A 16 -14.42 31.82 20.53
C LEU A 16 -14.88 31.97 21.99
N ASN A 17 -16.02 32.64 22.17
CA ASN A 17 -16.61 32.82 23.50
C ASN A 17 -17.25 31.53 24.02
N PRO A 18 -17.22 31.25 25.33
CA PRO A 18 -17.95 30.15 25.94
C PRO A 18 -19.45 30.24 25.59
N THR A 19 -20.09 29.10 25.33
CA THR A 19 -21.53 29.08 25.07
C THR A 19 -22.28 28.95 26.39
N ALA A 20 -23.21 29.87 26.63
CA ALA A 20 -24.10 29.83 27.78
C ALA A 20 -25.42 29.11 27.42
N VAL A 21 -25.77 28.09 28.20
CA VAL A 21 -27.06 27.39 28.13
C VAL A 21 -27.69 27.45 29.52
N GLY A 22 -28.61 28.41 29.71
CA GLY A 22 -29.08 28.77 31.05
C GLY A 22 -27.94 29.35 31.89
N ASP A 23 -27.80 28.85 33.13
CA ASP A 23 -26.71 29.25 34.05
C ASP A 23 -25.39 28.49 33.81
N VAL A 24 -25.35 27.55 32.86
CA VAL A 24 -24.15 26.74 32.57
C VAL A 24 -23.33 27.39 31.46
N HIS A 25 -22.03 27.54 31.67
CA HIS A 25 -21.09 28.05 30.67
C HIS A 25 -20.16 26.94 30.19
N ILE A 26 -20.13 26.71 28.88
CA ILE A 26 -19.33 25.66 28.24
C ILE A 26 -18.15 26.30 27.50
N SER A 27 -16.93 26.03 27.96
CA SER A 27 -15.70 26.43 27.29
C SER A 27 -15.24 25.37 26.29
N TYR A 28 -14.60 25.79 25.20
CA TYR A 28 -14.14 24.90 24.14
C TYR A 28 -12.61 24.78 24.14
N ASN A 29 -12.10 23.56 24.00
CA ASN A 29 -10.70 23.28 23.70
C ASN A 29 -10.62 22.54 22.36
N MET A 30 -10.36 23.28 21.28
CA MET A 30 -10.28 22.72 19.93
C MET A 30 -8.85 22.26 19.63
N LYS A 31 -8.69 21.03 19.11
CA LYS A 31 -7.39 20.49 18.71
C LYS A 31 -7.40 20.10 17.23
N MET A 32 -6.47 20.65 16.46
CA MET A 32 -6.38 20.43 15.02
C MET A 32 -5.70 19.11 14.66
N THR A 33 -6.34 17.98 15.00
CA THR A 33 -5.77 16.63 14.83
C THR A 33 -6.29 15.88 13.60
N MET A 34 -7.41 16.34 13.02
CA MET A 34 -8.02 15.73 11.83
C MET A 34 -7.41 16.28 10.53
N ILE A 35 -6.10 16.22 10.42
CA ILE A 35 -5.36 16.66 9.24
C ILE A 35 -4.52 15.53 8.66
N ASP A 36 -4.36 15.54 7.34
CA ASP A 36 -3.51 14.58 6.64
C ASP A 36 -2.02 14.90 6.84
N GLY A 37 -1.17 13.89 6.79
CA GLY A 37 0.28 14.05 6.89
C GLY A 37 0.87 14.95 5.80
N LYS A 38 0.26 15.03 4.61
CA LYS A 38 0.69 15.99 3.58
C LYS A 38 0.40 17.43 3.99
N ILE A 39 -0.73 17.67 4.64
CA ILE A 39 -1.10 18.99 5.18
C ILE A 39 -0.13 19.35 6.31
N CYS A 40 0.17 18.42 7.24
CA CYS A 40 1.18 18.64 8.28
C CYS A 40 2.55 19.03 7.69
N ASN A 41 2.97 18.38 6.60
CA ASN A 41 4.22 18.74 5.92
C ASN A 41 4.19 20.15 5.35
N ALA A 42 3.08 20.59 4.75
CA ALA A 42 2.92 21.96 4.29
C ALA A 42 2.93 22.97 5.46
N LEU A 43 2.21 22.68 6.54
CA LEU A 43 2.12 23.54 7.73
C LEU A 43 3.44 23.68 8.48
N THR A 44 4.28 22.64 8.43
CA THR A 44 5.58 22.65 9.09
C THR A 44 6.73 23.06 8.15
N ALA A 45 6.43 23.58 6.95
CA ALA A 45 7.41 24.00 5.95
C ALA A 45 8.42 22.90 5.56
N ASN A 46 7.97 21.64 5.48
CA ASN A 46 8.78 20.55 4.95
C ASN A 46 8.83 20.60 3.42
N ASN A 47 10.04 20.58 2.88
CA ASN A 47 10.27 20.54 1.42
C ASN A 47 9.89 19.19 0.78
N SER A 48 9.72 18.14 1.58
CA SER A 48 9.36 16.80 1.09
C SER A 48 8.24 16.20 1.93
N THR A 49 7.31 15.52 1.27
CA THR A 49 6.22 14.78 1.90
C THR A 49 6.69 13.50 2.61
N GLN A 50 7.93 13.07 2.35
CA GLN A 50 8.54 11.88 2.95
C GLN A 50 9.37 12.21 4.20
N THR A 51 9.67 13.50 4.43
CA THR A 51 10.36 13.93 5.65
C THR A 51 9.37 13.94 6.80
N CYS A 52 9.80 13.52 7.99
CA CYS A 52 8.94 13.61 9.18
C CYS A 52 8.61 15.08 9.50
N TYR A 53 7.34 15.41 9.71
CA TYR A 53 6.95 16.77 10.10
C TYR A 53 7.32 17.11 11.55
N ILE A 54 7.50 16.10 12.41
CA ILE A 54 7.81 16.26 13.84
C ILE A 54 9.32 16.48 14.07
N CYS A 55 10.15 15.55 13.59
CA CYS A 55 11.60 15.57 13.83
C CYS A 55 12.42 16.00 12.61
N LYS A 56 11.79 16.31 11.47
CA LYS A 56 12.49 16.79 10.25
C LYS A 56 13.54 15.83 9.66
N THR A 57 13.63 14.60 10.17
CA THR A 57 14.52 13.55 9.67
C THR A 57 14.02 13.01 8.32
N ARG A 58 14.96 12.83 7.38
CA ARG A 58 14.69 12.22 6.07
C ARG A 58 14.66 10.69 6.18
N PRO A 59 13.97 9.98 5.27
CA PRO A 59 13.94 8.51 5.27
C PRO A 59 15.33 7.85 5.31
N SER A 60 16.32 8.45 4.63
CA SER A 60 17.70 7.94 4.60
C SER A 60 18.40 7.95 5.97
N GLN A 61 17.99 8.84 6.89
CA GLN A 61 18.60 9.02 8.21
C GLN A 61 17.77 8.37 9.33
N MET A 62 16.52 7.96 9.05
CA MET A 62 15.61 7.39 10.06
C MET A 62 16.05 6.03 10.59
N ASN A 63 16.86 5.30 9.83
CA ASN A 63 17.38 4.00 10.24
C ASN A 63 18.67 4.11 11.08
N GLU A 64 19.20 5.32 11.26
CA GLU A 64 20.36 5.57 12.10
C GLU A 64 19.90 5.70 13.56
N GLN A 65 20.47 4.92 14.47
CA GLN A 65 20.09 4.90 15.90
C GLN A 65 20.24 6.26 16.61
N HIS A 66 20.92 7.22 16.00
CA HIS A 66 21.23 8.53 16.56
C HIS A 66 20.93 9.66 15.56
N SER A 67 19.70 9.72 15.03
CA SER A 67 19.29 10.94 14.32
C SER A 67 19.23 12.10 15.33
N ASN A 68 20.21 13.00 15.30
CA ASN A 68 20.36 14.14 16.22
C ASN A 68 19.26 15.22 16.13
N ASN A 69 18.15 14.96 15.42
CA ASN A 69 17.08 15.93 15.31
C ASN A 69 16.12 15.80 16.49
N GLU A 70 16.11 16.81 17.35
CA GLU A 70 15.10 16.93 18.40
C GLU A 70 13.71 17.11 17.79
N ALA A 71 12.72 16.46 18.41
CA ALA A 71 11.32 16.61 18.02
C ALA A 71 10.85 18.02 18.38
N ASN A 72 10.21 18.72 17.44
CA ASN A 72 9.60 20.00 17.74
C ASN A 72 8.22 19.79 18.39
N GLU A 73 8.14 20.05 19.70
CA GLU A 73 6.92 19.86 20.50
C GLU A 73 5.75 20.71 20.03
N GLY A 74 6.00 21.85 19.38
CA GLY A 74 4.96 22.72 18.81
C GLY A 74 4.15 22.03 17.71
N TYR A 75 4.66 20.95 17.12
CA TYR A 75 3.96 20.18 16.09
C TYR A 75 3.10 19.04 16.66
N TYR A 76 3.13 18.77 17.97
CA TYR A 76 2.27 17.77 18.60
C TYR A 76 0.79 18.13 18.53
N LYS A 77 0.45 19.42 18.33
CA LYS A 77 -0.93 19.89 18.14
C LYS A 77 -1.65 19.24 16.96
N TYR A 78 -0.88 18.77 15.97
CA TYR A 78 -1.38 18.10 14.77
C TYR A 78 -1.72 16.62 14.99
N GLY A 79 -1.28 16.03 16.11
CA GLY A 79 -1.50 14.62 16.43
C GLY A 79 -0.83 13.65 15.45
N LEU A 80 -1.14 12.37 15.62
CA LEU A 80 -0.79 11.29 14.70
C LEU A 80 -2.07 10.82 14.02
N SER A 81 -2.05 10.67 12.69
CA SER A 81 -3.19 10.12 11.95
C SER A 81 -3.18 8.59 11.98
N PRO A 82 -4.06 7.92 12.76
CA PRO A 82 -4.03 6.45 12.88
C PRO A 82 -4.40 5.78 11.55
N LEU A 83 -5.24 6.44 10.75
CA LEU A 83 -5.62 6.01 9.41
C LEU A 83 -4.39 5.93 8.50
N HIS A 84 -3.64 7.04 8.35
CA HIS A 84 -2.47 7.06 7.50
C HIS A 84 -1.33 6.19 8.05
N ALA A 85 -1.19 6.07 9.37
CA ALA A 85 -0.23 5.14 9.97
C ALA A 85 -0.49 3.70 9.51
N ARG A 86 -1.75 3.24 9.53
CA ARG A 86 -2.11 1.90 9.04
C ARG A 86 -1.88 1.72 7.55
N ILE A 87 -2.29 2.69 6.73
CA ILE A 87 -2.10 2.64 5.27
C ILE A 87 -0.60 2.57 4.93
N ARG A 88 0.21 3.45 5.53
CA ARG A 88 1.66 3.49 5.30
C ARG A 88 2.37 2.24 5.80
N PHE A 89 1.93 1.68 6.92
CA PHE A 89 2.44 0.41 7.41
C PHE A 89 2.15 -0.74 6.44
N MET A 90 0.92 -0.83 5.92
CA MET A 90 0.55 -1.82 4.91
C MET A 90 1.37 -1.65 3.62
N GLU A 91 1.51 -0.42 3.13
CA GLU A 91 2.32 -0.10 1.96
C GLU A 91 3.79 -0.51 2.16
N TRP A 92 4.35 -0.24 3.34
CA TRP A 92 5.71 -0.66 3.68
C TRP A 92 5.87 -2.18 3.68
N LEU A 93 4.93 -2.93 4.28
CA LEU A 93 4.92 -4.39 4.24
C LEU A 93 4.85 -4.94 2.80
N LEU A 94 4.03 -4.32 1.96
CA LEU A 94 3.94 -4.70 0.55
C LEU A 94 5.25 -4.42 -0.19
N ASN A 95 5.85 -3.24 0.00
CA ASN A 95 7.14 -2.92 -0.60
C ASN A 95 8.27 -3.85 -0.13
N LEU A 96 8.26 -4.22 1.16
CA LEU A 96 9.18 -5.22 1.70
C LEU A 96 8.96 -6.57 1.01
N SER A 97 7.70 -7.00 0.90
CA SER A 97 7.36 -8.26 0.22
C SER A 97 7.85 -8.25 -1.23
N PHE A 98 7.70 -7.17 -1.97
CA PHE A 98 8.16 -7.08 -3.36
C PHE A 98 9.69 -6.98 -3.51
N SER A 99 10.39 -6.59 -2.45
CA SER A 99 11.86 -6.52 -2.43
C SER A 99 12.53 -7.88 -2.23
N ILE A 100 11.75 -8.90 -1.86
CA ILE A 100 12.22 -10.28 -1.75
C ILE A 100 12.57 -10.81 -3.15
N PRO A 101 13.70 -11.51 -3.33
CA PRO A 101 14.07 -12.11 -4.61
C PRO A 101 13.23 -13.36 -4.90
N TRP A 102 11.94 -13.18 -5.18
CA TRP A 102 10.95 -14.26 -5.34
C TRP A 102 11.32 -15.37 -6.34
N ARG A 103 12.18 -15.08 -7.33
CA ARG A 103 12.71 -16.10 -8.23
C ARG A 103 13.59 -17.13 -7.53
N LYS A 104 14.46 -16.65 -6.64
CA LYS A 104 15.35 -17.51 -5.85
C LYS A 104 14.53 -18.32 -4.85
N GLU A 105 13.57 -17.67 -4.20
CA GLU A 105 12.66 -18.34 -3.25
C GLU A 105 11.79 -19.40 -3.93
N ASP A 106 11.25 -19.15 -5.13
CA ASP A 106 10.47 -20.16 -5.89
C ASP A 106 11.34 -21.38 -6.21
N GLN A 107 12.59 -21.16 -6.65
CA GLN A 107 13.53 -22.24 -6.94
C GLN A 107 13.90 -23.06 -5.69
N GLU A 108 14.25 -22.38 -4.59
CA GLU A 108 14.60 -23.03 -3.32
C GLU A 108 13.42 -23.83 -2.76
N LEU A 109 12.21 -23.29 -2.87
CA LEU A 109 11.00 -23.96 -2.42
C LEU A 109 10.65 -25.18 -3.27
N GLU A 110 10.87 -25.13 -4.60
CA GLU A 110 10.73 -26.32 -5.46
C GLU A 110 11.73 -27.41 -5.08
N GLU A 111 12.99 -27.07 -4.80
CA GLU A 111 13.99 -28.04 -4.35
C GLU A 111 13.64 -28.66 -2.99
N GLU A 112 13.06 -27.89 -2.07
CA GLU A 112 12.58 -28.40 -0.78
C GLU A 112 11.38 -29.33 -0.94
N ILE A 113 10.45 -29.01 -1.85
CA ILE A 113 9.31 -29.87 -2.20
C ILE A 113 9.78 -31.20 -2.78
N GLU A 114 10.81 -31.21 -3.63
CA GLU A 114 11.36 -32.47 -4.18
C GLU A 114 12.04 -33.34 -3.11
N LYS A 115 12.60 -32.73 -2.07
CA LYS A 115 13.28 -33.43 -0.97
C LYS A 115 12.32 -33.92 0.13
N LEU A 116 11.03 -33.60 0.04
CA LEU A 116 10.05 -33.97 1.06
C LEU A 116 9.77 -35.48 1.05
N ASN A 117 10.09 -36.11 2.18
CA ASN A 117 9.73 -37.50 2.41
C ASN A 117 8.25 -37.61 2.81
N PRO A 118 7.53 -38.66 2.36
CA PRO A 118 6.20 -38.97 2.85
C PRO A 118 6.18 -39.11 4.38
N THR A 119 5.13 -38.60 5.03
CA THR A 119 4.98 -38.77 6.48
C THR A 119 4.35 -40.12 6.79
N ALA A 120 5.00 -40.90 7.64
CA ALA A 120 4.47 -42.18 8.12
C ALA A 120 3.69 -41.98 9.42
N VAL A 121 2.44 -42.45 9.44
CA VAL A 121 1.59 -42.52 10.64
C VAL A 121 1.14 -43.97 10.79
N GLY A 122 1.84 -44.72 11.65
CA GLY A 122 1.71 -46.18 11.71
C GLY A 122 2.20 -46.82 10.40
N ASP A 123 1.39 -47.71 9.82
CA ASP A 123 1.69 -48.36 8.53
C ASP A 123 1.29 -47.51 7.30
N VAL A 124 0.64 -46.36 7.50
CA VAL A 124 0.16 -45.49 6.41
C VAL A 124 1.21 -44.44 6.06
N HIS A 125 1.55 -44.36 4.78
CA HIS A 125 2.47 -43.35 4.23
C HIS A 125 1.67 -42.29 3.46
N ILE A 126 1.83 -41.03 3.87
CA ILE A 126 1.14 -39.89 3.26
C ILE A 126 2.13 -39.13 2.38
N SER A 127 1.95 -39.24 1.06
CA SER A 127 2.70 -38.45 0.07
C SER A 127 2.09 -37.06 -0.11
N TYR A 128 2.93 -36.06 -0.36
CA TYR A 128 2.50 -34.67 -0.54
C TYR A 128 2.60 -34.25 -2.02
N ASN A 129 1.55 -33.61 -2.53
CA ASN A 129 1.60 -32.89 -3.80
C ASN A 129 1.33 -31.41 -3.51
N MET A 130 2.39 -30.61 -3.46
CA MET A 130 2.27 -29.17 -3.18
C MET A 130 2.31 -28.38 -4.48
N LYS A 131 1.38 -27.44 -4.63
CA LYS A 131 1.31 -26.52 -5.77
C LYS A 131 1.26 -25.10 -5.25
N MET A 132 2.15 -24.26 -5.76
CA MET A 132 2.26 -22.86 -5.34
C MET A 132 1.19 -21.99 -6.03
N THR A 133 -0.09 -22.18 -5.68
CA THR A 133 -1.22 -21.46 -6.29
C THR A 133 -1.74 -20.28 -5.46
N MET A 134 -1.35 -20.20 -4.18
CA MET A 134 -1.72 -19.09 -3.30
C MET A 134 -0.76 -17.91 -3.46
N ILE A 135 -0.63 -17.42 -4.69
CA ILE A 135 0.25 -16.32 -5.05
C ILE A 135 -0.57 -15.16 -5.62
N ASP A 136 -0.18 -13.92 -5.32
CA ASP A 136 -0.72 -12.74 -6.01
C ASP A 136 -0.19 -12.63 -7.45
N GLY A 137 -1.00 -12.10 -8.37
CA GLY A 137 -0.61 -11.90 -9.76
C GLY A 137 0.64 -11.02 -9.94
N LYS A 138 0.92 -10.08 -9.02
CA LYS A 138 2.17 -9.31 -9.07
C LYS A 138 3.38 -10.15 -8.70
N ILE A 139 3.26 -11.04 -7.71
CA ILE A 139 4.32 -11.98 -7.35
C ILE A 139 4.53 -12.98 -8.51
N CYS A 140 3.46 -13.46 -9.17
CA CYS A 140 3.60 -14.26 -10.39
C CYS A 140 4.41 -13.53 -11.47
N ASN A 141 4.21 -12.21 -11.64
CA ASN A 141 5.03 -11.41 -12.55
C ASN A 141 6.50 -11.33 -12.11
N ALA A 142 6.78 -11.23 -10.81
CA ALA A 142 8.13 -11.26 -10.26
C ALA A 142 8.82 -12.63 -10.48
N VAL A 143 8.13 -13.73 -10.20
CA VAL A 143 8.67 -15.09 -10.38
C VAL A 143 8.91 -15.40 -11.86
N THR A 144 7.98 -15.00 -12.74
CA THR A 144 8.08 -15.29 -14.19
C THR A 144 8.95 -14.31 -14.98
N ALA A 145 9.78 -13.49 -14.32
CA ALA A 145 10.67 -12.50 -14.94
C ALA A 145 9.98 -11.51 -15.89
N ASN A 146 8.76 -11.11 -15.53
CA ASN A 146 8.06 -10.05 -16.26
C ASN A 146 8.56 -8.67 -15.79
N ASN A 147 8.93 -7.80 -16.73
CA ASN A 147 9.41 -6.45 -16.42
C ASN A 147 8.28 -5.48 -16.01
N SER A 148 7.01 -5.87 -16.22
CA SER A 148 5.84 -5.07 -15.85
C SER A 148 4.87 -5.90 -15.03
N THR A 149 4.18 -5.24 -14.09
CA THR A 149 3.08 -5.84 -13.32
C THR A 149 1.77 -5.85 -14.09
N GLN A 150 1.69 -5.15 -15.22
CA GLN A 150 0.50 -5.05 -16.08
C GLN A 150 0.55 -5.99 -17.28
N THR A 151 1.72 -6.55 -17.60
CA THR A 151 1.84 -7.61 -18.61
C THR A 151 1.30 -8.92 -18.05
N CYS A 152 0.69 -9.74 -18.90
CA CYS A 152 0.25 -11.07 -18.48
C CYS A 152 1.47 -11.94 -18.14
N TYR A 153 1.46 -12.63 -16.99
CA TYR A 153 2.56 -13.53 -16.64
C TYR A 153 2.58 -14.80 -17.49
N ILE A 154 1.44 -15.23 -18.04
CA ILE A 154 1.26 -16.46 -18.84
C ILE A 154 1.73 -16.26 -20.29
N CYS A 155 1.19 -15.25 -20.97
CA CYS A 155 1.46 -15.00 -22.40
C CYS A 155 2.38 -13.79 -22.66
N LYS A 156 2.84 -13.08 -21.62
CA LYS A 156 3.74 -11.90 -21.73
C LYS A 156 3.23 -10.73 -22.58
N THR A 157 1.98 -10.78 -23.03
CA THR A 157 1.33 -9.71 -23.81
C THR A 157 1.12 -8.46 -22.96
N ARG A 158 1.34 -7.28 -23.55
CA ARG A 158 1.10 -5.98 -22.94
C ARG A 158 -0.38 -5.60 -23.04
N PRO A 159 -0.92 -4.77 -22.12
CA PRO A 159 -2.32 -4.33 -22.17
C PRO A 159 -2.76 -3.74 -23.51
N SER A 160 -1.87 -3.01 -24.19
CA SER A 160 -2.14 -2.42 -25.51
C SER A 160 -2.42 -3.45 -26.60
N GLN A 161 -1.81 -4.63 -26.50
CA GLN A 161 -1.92 -5.73 -27.48
C GLN A 161 -2.98 -6.77 -27.08
N MET A 162 -3.48 -6.73 -25.83
CA MET A 162 -4.47 -7.70 -25.34
C MET A 162 -5.84 -7.56 -25.99
N ASN A 163 -6.14 -6.38 -26.56
CA ASN A 163 -7.39 -6.14 -27.27
C ASN A 163 -7.32 -6.59 -28.73
N GLU A 164 -6.15 -7.03 -29.20
CA GLU A 164 -5.97 -7.56 -30.56
C GLU A 164 -6.40 -9.03 -30.58
N GLN A 165 -7.28 -9.41 -31.52
CA GLN A 165 -7.85 -10.77 -31.61
C GLN A 165 -6.81 -11.87 -31.87
N HIS A 166 -5.58 -11.51 -32.25
CA HIS A 166 -4.50 -12.42 -32.59
C HIS A 166 -3.18 -11.96 -31.95
N SER A 167 -3.12 -11.94 -30.62
CA SER A 167 -1.82 -11.82 -29.96
C SER A 167 -1.01 -13.10 -30.24
N ASN A 168 0.04 -13.01 -31.05
CA ASN A 168 0.91 -14.14 -31.46
C ASN A 168 1.75 -14.76 -30.32
N ASN A 169 1.52 -14.39 -29.07
CA ASN A 169 2.30 -14.94 -27.96
C ASN A 169 1.66 -16.24 -27.47
N GLU A 170 2.38 -17.34 -27.66
CA GLU A 170 2.01 -18.63 -27.09
C GLU A 170 2.07 -18.59 -25.56
N ALA A 171 1.10 -19.24 -24.92
CA ALA A 171 1.07 -19.36 -23.47
C ALA A 171 2.19 -20.30 -23.00
N ASN A 172 2.95 -19.87 -21.98
CA ASN A 172 3.94 -20.75 -21.37
C ASN A 172 3.26 -21.67 -20.35
N GLU A 173 3.15 -22.95 -20.70
CA GLU A 173 2.48 -23.97 -19.88
C GLU A 173 3.15 -24.20 -18.53
N GLY A 174 4.45 -23.95 -18.41
CA GLY A 174 5.19 -24.03 -17.14
C GLY A 174 4.68 -23.05 -16.09
N TYR A 175 3.97 -21.99 -16.48
CA TYR A 175 3.39 -21.01 -15.57
C TYR A 175 1.98 -21.36 -15.08
N TYR A 176 1.38 -22.44 -15.58
CA TYR A 176 0.09 -22.92 -15.06
C TYR A 176 0.18 -23.42 -13.62
N LYS A 177 1.39 -23.76 -13.15
CA LYS A 177 1.64 -24.17 -11.76
C LYS A 177 1.22 -23.11 -10.72
N TYR A 178 1.22 -21.82 -11.11
CA TYR A 178 0.81 -20.71 -10.25
C TYR A 178 -0.71 -20.51 -10.15
N GLY A 179 -1.48 -21.20 -11.00
CA GLY A 179 -2.94 -21.12 -11.01
C GLY A 179 -3.49 -19.74 -11.40
N LEU A 180 -4.80 -19.59 -11.20
CA LEU A 180 -5.53 -18.33 -11.33
C LEU A 180 -5.86 -17.82 -9.93
N SER A 181 -5.73 -16.51 -9.70
CA SER A 181 -6.15 -15.87 -8.44
C SER A 181 -7.58 -15.32 -8.58
N PRO A 182 -8.63 -16.01 -8.07
CA PRO A 182 -10.02 -15.56 -8.25
C PRO A 182 -10.31 -14.26 -7.47
N LEU A 183 -9.60 -14.07 -6.36
CA LEU A 183 -9.67 -12.86 -5.54
C LEU A 183 -9.23 -11.63 -6.36
N HIS A 184 -8.02 -11.67 -6.92
CA HIS A 184 -7.50 -10.55 -7.70
C HIS A 184 -8.27 -10.35 -9.01
N ALA A 185 -8.77 -11.43 -9.62
CA ALA A 185 -9.65 -11.32 -10.80
C ALA A 185 -10.90 -10.47 -10.48
N ARG A 186 -11.56 -10.70 -9.33
CA ARG A 186 -12.72 -9.91 -8.91
C ARG A 186 -12.38 -8.46 -8.59
N ILE A 187 -11.31 -8.23 -7.84
CA ILE A 187 -10.88 -6.87 -7.47
C ILE A 187 -10.55 -6.05 -8.73
N ARG A 188 -9.76 -6.63 -9.65
CA ARG A 188 -9.38 -5.97 -10.91
C ARG A 188 -10.57 -5.74 -11.83
N PHE A 189 -11.52 -6.66 -11.85
CA PHE A 189 -12.76 -6.47 -12.59
C PHE A 189 -13.57 -5.28 -12.07
N MET A 190 -13.70 -5.13 -10.75
CA MET A 190 -14.40 -3.98 -10.14
C MET A 190 -13.67 -2.67 -10.37
N GLU A 191 -12.35 -2.65 -10.22
CA GLU A 191 -11.51 -1.48 -10.53
C GLU A 191 -11.67 -1.06 -12.00
N TRP A 192 -11.68 -2.02 -12.92
CA TRP A 192 -11.90 -1.78 -14.34
C TRP A 192 -13.29 -1.18 -14.62
N LEU A 193 -14.35 -1.69 -13.99
CA LEU A 193 -15.71 -1.12 -14.11
C LEU A 193 -15.78 0.32 -13.60
N LEU A 194 -15.13 0.61 -12.48
CA LEU A 194 -15.07 1.98 -11.95
C LEU A 194 -14.33 2.91 -12.91
N ASN A 195 -13.15 2.50 -13.39
CA ASN A 195 -12.39 3.28 -14.37
C ASN A 195 -13.20 3.53 -15.65
N LEU A 196 -13.95 2.53 -16.12
CA LEU A 196 -14.87 2.68 -17.24
C LEU A 196 -15.96 3.71 -16.93
N SER A 197 -16.60 3.61 -15.76
CA SER A 197 -17.66 4.55 -15.35
C SER A 197 -17.19 6.01 -15.29
N PHE A 198 -15.94 6.26 -14.87
CA PHE A 198 -15.35 7.59 -14.86
C PHE A 198 -14.86 8.06 -16.23
N SER A 199 -14.60 7.13 -17.16
CA SER A 199 -14.07 7.43 -18.50
C SER A 199 -15.16 7.60 -19.56
N ILE A 200 -16.39 7.14 -19.29
CA ILE A 200 -17.53 7.42 -20.16
C ILE A 200 -17.83 8.92 -20.06
N PRO A 201 -17.80 9.69 -21.17
CA PRO A 201 -18.21 11.08 -21.12
C PRO A 201 -19.67 11.14 -20.67
N TRP A 202 -19.94 11.91 -19.61
CA TRP A 202 -21.29 12.22 -19.19
C TRP A 202 -22.00 12.85 -20.40
N ARG A 203 -22.94 12.12 -21.00
CA ARG A 203 -23.86 12.70 -21.99
C ARG A 203 -24.74 13.70 -21.24
N GLU A 204 -24.47 14.98 -21.45
CA GLU A 204 -25.50 16.03 -21.38
C GLU A 204 -26.36 15.99 -22.66
#